data_AF-A0A7R9YQR5-F1
#
_entry.id   AF-A0A7R9YQR5-F1
#
_cell.length_a   1.000
_cell.length_b   1.000
_cell.length_c   1.000
_cell.angle_alpha   90.00
_cell.angle_beta   90.00
_cell.angle_gamma   90.00
#
_symmetry.space_group_name_H-M   'P 1'
#
loop_
_entity.id
_entity.type
_entity.pdbx_description
1 polymer ?
#
loop_
_entity_poly.entity_id
_entity_poly.type
_entity_poly.pdbx_seq_one_letter_code
_entity_poly.pdbx_strand_id
1 'polypeptide(L)'
;MRSQLVDAKASVAIGTVQGGKLLLVPVDYGLQLRPTLQHLDVGNEKKRKEDADEEDEDDEPVMRAVEVQVQKRETERQQQARLNSYAHLSAKEDEEAWVPLRLHPADTQPANTIWDRFVQPRDAALAVDMSRTAYLKAFVPSLGGQHNAGDGGVGAAGSQAGDAAGGA
;
A
#
# COMPACT_ATOMS: atom_id res chain seq x y z
N MET A 1 -8.39 -3.83 21.61
CA MET A 1 -8.57 -2.89 20.48
C MET A 1 -7.80 -3.46 19.30
N ARG A 2 -8.40 -3.54 18.11
CA ARG A 2 -7.73 -3.93 16.87
C ARG A 2 -7.84 -2.78 15.87
N SER A 3 -6.75 -2.48 15.18
CA SER A 3 -6.72 -1.47 14.12
C SER A 3 -7.13 -2.05 12.77
N GLN A 4 -7.70 -1.22 11.91
CA GLN A 4 -7.85 -1.46 10.48
C GLN A 4 -7.28 -0.27 9.71
N LEU A 5 -6.57 -0.54 8.61
CA LEU A 5 -6.08 0.51 7.71
C LEU A 5 -7.26 1.15 6.98
N VAL A 6 -7.28 2.48 6.95
CA VAL A 6 -8.26 3.27 6.22
C VAL A 6 -7.59 3.75 4.93
N ASP A 7 -8.11 3.28 3.80
CA ASP A 7 -7.61 3.71 2.49
C ASP A 7 -8.07 5.14 2.19
N ALA A 8 -7.10 6.05 2.10
CA ALA A 8 -7.34 7.42 1.69
C ALA A 8 -7.18 7.52 0.17
N LYS A 9 -8.29 7.76 -0.53
CA LYS A 9 -8.29 7.98 -2.00
C LYS A 9 -7.52 9.24 -2.44
N ALA A 10 -6.95 9.99 -1.52
CA ALA A 10 -6.22 11.23 -1.74
C ALA A 10 -5.08 11.38 -0.72
N SER A 11 -4.07 12.18 -1.06
CA SER A 11 -2.98 12.52 -0.14
C SER A 11 -3.49 13.46 0.95
N VAL A 12 -3.32 13.07 2.20
CA VAL A 12 -3.75 13.84 3.38
C VAL A 12 -2.53 14.41 4.09
N ALA A 13 -2.67 15.62 4.63
CA ALA A 13 -1.66 16.26 5.46
C ALA A 13 -2.31 16.88 6.69
N ILE A 14 -1.55 16.92 7.79
CA ILE A 14 -1.91 17.67 8.99
C ILE A 14 -1.35 19.09 8.85
N GLY A 15 -2.22 20.08 9.05
CA GLY A 15 -1.84 21.49 9.04
C GLY A 15 -1.87 22.08 10.45
N THR A 16 -0.79 22.74 10.86
CA THR A 16 -0.74 23.52 12.10
C THR A 16 -0.33 24.97 11.81
N VAL A 17 -0.95 25.92 12.49
CA VAL A 17 -0.70 27.35 12.30
C VAL A 17 0.06 27.88 13.51
N GLN A 18 1.28 28.37 13.30
CA GLN A 18 2.12 28.95 14.34
C GLN A 18 2.85 30.18 13.81
N GLY A 19 2.81 31.29 14.55
CA GLY A 19 3.55 32.51 14.19
C GLY A 19 3.21 33.08 12.80
N GLY A 20 1.96 32.91 12.34
CA GLY A 20 1.53 33.35 11.00
C GLY A 20 1.98 32.44 9.85
N LYS A 21 2.59 31.28 10.14
CA LYS A 21 2.99 30.29 9.14
C LYS A 21 2.10 29.05 9.24
N LEU A 22 1.78 28.45 8.09
CA LEU A 22 1.11 27.15 8.00
C LEU A 22 2.17 26.07 7.77
N LEU A 23 2.32 25.16 8.73
CA LEU A 23 3.19 24.00 8.63
C LEU A 23 2.33 22.81 8.20
N LEU A 24 2.71 22.19 7.08
CA LEU A 24 2.05 21.00 6.54
C LEU A 24 2.95 19.78 6.74
N VAL A 25 2.38 18.71 7.29
CA VAL A 25 3.07 17.43 7.40
C VAL A 25 2.25 16.33 6.74
N PRO A 26 2.81 15.61 5.75
CA PRO A 26 2.10 14.51 5.09
C PRO A 26 1.81 13.39 6.10
N VAL A 27 0.64 12.75 5.93
CA VAL A 27 0.23 11.57 6.71
C VAL A 27 0.43 10.34 5.86
N ASP A 28 1.22 9.38 6.35
CA ASP A 28 1.52 8.16 5.62
C ASP A 28 0.33 7.20 5.61
N TYR A 29 -0.31 7.00 6.76
CA TYR A 29 -1.38 6.01 6.95
C TYR A 29 -2.46 6.51 7.92
N GLY A 30 -3.71 6.18 7.63
CA GLY A 30 -4.85 6.34 8.55
C GLY A 30 -5.23 5.00 9.17
N LEU A 31 -5.37 4.94 10.49
CA LEU A 31 -5.77 3.72 11.21
C LEU A 31 -7.07 3.96 11.98
N GLN A 32 -8.04 3.07 11.82
CA GLN A 32 -9.26 3.04 12.64
C GLN A 32 -9.13 1.99 13.74
N LEU A 33 -9.14 2.42 15.00
CA LEU A 33 -9.18 1.51 16.15
C LEU A 33 -10.62 1.09 16.46
N ARG A 34 -10.84 -0.21 16.61
CA ARG A 34 -12.12 -0.78 17.07
C ARG A 34 -11.94 -1.57 18.36
N PRO A 35 -12.88 -1.47 19.32
CA PRO A 35 -12.91 -2.36 20.47
C PRO A 35 -12.97 -3.82 20.02
N THR A 36 -12.25 -4.68 20.75
CA THR A 36 -12.26 -6.12 20.49
C THR A 36 -12.56 -6.87 21.78
N LEU A 37 -13.30 -7.96 21.66
CA LEU A 37 -13.70 -8.83 22.77
C LEU A 37 -12.88 -10.13 22.75
N GLN A 38 -11.56 -10.02 22.53
CA GLN A 38 -10.65 -11.18 22.41
C GLN A 38 -10.71 -12.12 23.61
N HIS A 39 -11.05 -11.63 24.80
CA HIS A 39 -11.21 -12.44 26.00
C HIS A 39 -12.38 -13.45 25.90
N LEU A 40 -13.37 -13.22 25.04
CA LEU A 40 -14.47 -14.16 24.81
C LEU A 40 -14.04 -15.32 23.90
N ASP A 41 -13.10 -15.10 22.97
CA ASP A 41 -12.60 -16.14 22.07
C ASP A 41 -11.77 -17.19 22.83
N VAL A 42 -10.97 -16.76 23.81
CA VAL A 42 -10.16 -17.65 24.66
C VAL A 42 -11.03 -18.60 25.49
N GLY A 43 -12.23 -18.18 25.89
CA GLY A 43 -13.19 -19.05 26.59
C GLY A 43 -13.72 -20.18 25.70
N ASN A 44 -13.92 -19.90 24.41
CA ASN A 44 -14.36 -20.92 23.44
C ASN A 44 -13.23 -21.87 23.06
N GLU A 45 -11.99 -21.40 22.94
CA GLU A 45 -10.84 -22.28 22.66
C GLU A 45 -10.52 -23.20 23.83
N LYS A 46 -10.58 -22.71 25.06
CA LYS A 46 -10.39 -23.55 26.26
C LYS A 46 -11.48 -24.61 26.36
N LYS A 47 -12.74 -24.22 26.17
CA LYS A 47 -13.87 -25.16 26.17
C LYS A 47 -13.74 -26.21 25.06
N ARG A 48 -13.34 -25.82 23.85
CA ARG A 48 -13.08 -26.77 22.75
C ARG A 48 -11.88 -27.69 23.00
N LYS A 49 -10.86 -27.24 23.74
CA LYS A 49 -9.74 -28.09 24.13
C LYS A 49 -10.13 -29.08 25.23
N GLU A 50 -10.92 -28.64 26.21
CA GLU A 50 -11.46 -29.51 27.26
C GLU A 50 -12.42 -30.56 26.67
N ASP A 51 -13.32 -30.16 25.76
CA ASP A 51 -14.22 -31.11 25.04
C ASP A 51 -13.43 -32.08 24.13
N ALA A 52 -12.25 -31.71 23.64
CA ALA A 52 -11.40 -32.58 22.81
C ALA A 52 -10.50 -33.52 23.64
N ASP A 53 -9.96 -33.04 24.77
CA ASP A 53 -9.19 -33.86 25.71
C ASP A 53 -10.10 -34.90 26.40
N GLU A 54 -11.41 -34.64 26.55
CA GLU A 54 -12.40 -35.62 27.05
C GLU A 54 -12.80 -36.68 25.99
N GLU A 55 -12.62 -36.41 24.69
CA GLU A 55 -12.86 -37.38 23.60
C GLU A 55 -11.63 -38.25 23.28
N ASP A 56 -10.42 -37.84 23.67
CA ASP A 56 -9.15 -38.56 23.41
C ASP A 56 -8.76 -39.60 24.50
N GLU A 57 -9.52 -39.73 25.60
CA GLU A 57 -9.25 -40.75 26.65
C GLU A 57 -9.76 -42.16 26.31
N ASP A 58 -10.44 -42.37 25.17
CA ASP A 58 -11.12 -43.63 24.83
C ASP A 58 -10.69 -44.27 23.49
N ASP A 59 -9.44 -44.10 23.04
CA ASP A 59 -8.93 -44.75 21.81
C ASP A 59 -7.71 -45.67 22.04
N GLU A 60 -7.96 -46.98 21.90
CA GLU A 60 -6.97 -48.04 21.69
C GLU A 60 -6.02 -47.72 20.50
N PRO A 61 -4.79 -48.27 20.44
CA PRO A 61 -3.80 -47.89 19.43
C PRO A 61 -4.21 -48.31 18.01
N VAL A 62 -4.85 -47.39 17.27
CA VAL A 62 -5.16 -47.55 15.84
C VAL A 62 -3.86 -47.53 15.04
N MET A 63 -3.58 -48.65 14.36
CA MET A 63 -2.47 -48.80 13.43
C MET A 63 -2.47 -47.66 12.40
N ARG A 64 -1.40 -46.86 12.37
CA ARG A 64 -1.23 -45.73 11.43
C ARG A 64 -1.14 -46.24 9.98
N ALA A 65 -2.26 -46.18 9.27
CA ALA A 65 -2.27 -46.29 7.81
C ALA A 65 -1.50 -45.11 7.22
N VAL A 66 -0.42 -45.40 6.49
CA VAL A 66 0.34 -44.39 5.74
C VAL A 66 -0.49 -44.00 4.52
N GLU A 67 -1.34 -42.98 4.67
CA GLU A 67 -2.07 -42.42 3.55
C GLU A 67 -1.12 -41.56 2.70
N VAL A 68 -0.66 -42.13 1.59
CA VAL A 68 0.20 -41.43 0.63
C VAL A 68 -0.68 -40.43 -0.13
N GLN A 69 -0.78 -39.21 0.37
CA GLN A 69 -1.46 -38.12 -0.32
C GLN A 69 -0.67 -37.73 -1.58
N VAL A 70 -1.09 -38.28 -2.72
CA VAL A 70 -0.58 -37.90 -4.04
C VAL A 70 -1.05 -36.47 -4.32
N GLN A 71 -0.17 -35.49 -4.06
CA GLN A 71 -0.39 -34.07 -4.35
C GLN A 71 -0.58 -33.89 -5.86
N LYS A 72 -1.84 -33.76 -6.29
CA LYS A 72 -2.19 -33.39 -7.66
C LYS A 72 -1.62 -31.99 -7.93
N ARG A 73 -0.81 -31.84 -8.98
CA ARG A 73 -0.21 -30.54 -9.36
C ARG A 73 -1.32 -29.51 -9.57
N GLU A 74 -1.50 -28.61 -8.62
CA GLU A 74 -2.51 -27.55 -8.68
C GLU A 74 -2.26 -26.62 -9.87
N THR A 75 -3.34 -26.14 -10.46
CA THR A 75 -3.29 -25.12 -11.52
C THR A 75 -2.94 -23.74 -10.95
N GLU A 76 -2.33 -22.86 -11.74
CA GLU A 76 -1.92 -21.51 -11.29
C GLU A 76 -3.09 -20.69 -10.71
N ARG A 77 -4.31 -20.87 -11.25
CA ARG A 77 -5.52 -20.23 -10.75
C ARG A 77 -5.92 -20.72 -9.35
N GLN A 78 -5.73 -22.00 -9.05
CA GLN A 78 -6.00 -22.57 -7.73
C GLN A 78 -4.95 -22.10 -6.71
N GLN A 79 -3.68 -22.04 -7.11
CA GLN A 79 -2.61 -21.51 -6.27
C GLN A 79 -2.86 -20.04 -5.93
N GLN A 80 -3.26 -19.22 -6.91
CA GLN A 80 -3.56 -17.80 -6.66
C GLN A 80 -4.81 -17.60 -5.80
N ALA A 81 -5.83 -18.46 -5.95
CA ALA A 81 -7.00 -18.45 -5.07
C ALA A 81 -6.63 -18.85 -3.63
N ARG A 82 -5.71 -19.80 -3.44
CA ARG A 82 -5.19 -20.18 -2.12
C ARG A 82 -4.39 -19.05 -1.48
N LEU A 83 -3.54 -18.36 -2.24
CA LEU A 83 -2.75 -17.22 -1.73
C LEU A 83 -3.63 -16.03 -1.33
N ASN A 84 -4.71 -15.79 -2.07
CA ASN A 84 -5.70 -14.75 -1.77
C ASN A 84 -6.76 -15.19 -0.74
N SER A 85 -6.68 -16.43 -0.24
CA SER A 85 -7.61 -16.92 0.76
C SER A 85 -7.37 -16.21 2.09
N TYR A 86 -8.47 -15.95 2.81
CA TYR A 86 -8.43 -15.31 4.13
C TYR A 86 -7.51 -16.06 5.12
N ALA A 87 -7.52 -17.40 5.08
CA ALA A 87 -6.69 -18.21 5.95
C ALA A 87 -5.18 -17.99 5.71
N HIS A 88 -4.77 -17.88 4.44
CA HIS A 88 -3.37 -17.62 4.11
C HIS A 88 -2.95 -16.19 4.50
N LEU A 89 -3.81 -15.19 4.28
CA LEU A 89 -3.51 -13.81 4.66
C LEU A 89 -3.46 -13.65 6.19
N SER A 90 -4.37 -14.28 6.93
CA SER A 90 -4.35 -14.30 8.39
C SER A 90 -3.11 -14.97 8.94
N ALA A 91 -2.73 -16.14 8.41
CA ALA A 91 -1.51 -16.83 8.83
C ALA A 91 -0.27 -15.96 8.60
N LYS A 92 -0.21 -15.25 7.47
CA LYS A 92 0.88 -14.31 7.18
C LYS A 92 0.89 -13.09 8.11
N GLU A 93 -0.27 -12.57 8.49
CA GLU A 93 -0.38 -11.52 9.51
C GLU A 93 0.12 -12.02 10.89
N ASP A 94 -0.21 -13.26 11.25
CA ASP A 94 0.18 -13.89 12.52
C ASP A 94 1.68 -14.27 12.57
N GLU A 95 2.30 -14.49 11.40
CA GLU A 95 3.75 -14.75 11.26
C GLU A 95 4.60 -13.50 11.57
N GLU A 96 4.04 -12.29 11.48
CA GLU A 96 4.79 -11.06 11.76
C GLU A 96 5.02 -10.87 13.26
N ALA A 97 6.29 -10.64 13.63
CA ALA A 97 6.66 -10.50 15.04
C ALA A 97 6.14 -9.21 15.67
N TRP A 98 5.52 -9.34 16.85
CA TRP A 98 5.03 -8.20 17.62
C TRP A 98 6.16 -7.29 18.09
N VAL A 99 6.06 -5.99 17.78
CA VAL A 99 6.97 -4.96 18.28
C VAL A 99 6.32 -4.18 19.42
N PRO A 100 6.81 -4.32 20.67
CA PRO A 100 6.22 -3.60 21.80
C PRO A 100 6.62 -2.12 21.75
N LEU A 101 5.62 -1.24 21.74
CA LEU A 101 5.81 0.21 21.78
C LEU A 101 5.45 0.77 23.16
N ARG A 102 6.20 1.77 23.62
CA ARG A 102 5.89 2.50 24.86
C ARG A 102 4.98 3.69 24.55
N LEU A 103 3.86 3.76 25.27
CA LEU A 103 2.96 4.89 25.18
C LEU A 103 3.51 6.07 26.00
N HIS A 104 3.70 7.21 25.35
CA HIS A 104 4.03 8.47 26.01
C HIS A 104 2.83 9.41 25.91
N PRO A 105 2.21 9.82 27.04
CA PRO A 105 1.15 10.83 27.01
C PRO A 105 1.69 12.19 26.59
N ALA A 106 0.79 13.08 26.15
CA ALA A 106 1.12 14.39 25.60
C ALA A 106 1.99 15.25 26.55
N ASP A 107 1.78 15.12 27.86
CA ASP A 107 2.48 15.93 28.87
C ASP A 107 3.93 15.48 29.10
N THR A 108 4.36 14.37 28.50
CA THR A 108 5.70 13.81 28.73
C THR A 108 6.75 14.53 27.89
N GLN A 109 7.96 14.66 28.43
CA GLN A 109 9.10 15.27 27.74
C GLN A 109 9.39 14.66 26.35
N PRO A 110 9.35 13.33 26.13
CA PRO A 110 9.56 12.75 24.81
C PRO A 110 8.50 13.18 23.79
N ALA A 111 7.22 13.29 24.21
CA ALA A 111 6.14 13.74 23.34
C ALA A 111 6.35 15.20 22.90
N ASN A 112 6.71 16.07 23.83
CA ASN A 112 7.05 17.47 23.53
C ASN A 112 8.26 17.57 22.60
N THR A 113 9.30 16.75 22.79
CA THR A 113 10.48 16.74 21.92
C THR A 113 10.13 16.37 20.48
N ILE A 114 9.27 15.35 20.31
CA ILE A 114 8.79 14.92 18.99
C ILE A 114 7.93 16.01 18.37
N TRP A 115 7.06 16.64 19.16
CA TRP A 115 6.22 17.75 18.71
C TRP A 115 7.07 18.93 18.24
N ASP A 116 8.07 19.35 19.01
CA ASP A 116 8.99 20.42 18.66
C ASP A 116 9.70 20.13 17.34
N ARG A 117 10.13 18.88 17.13
CA ARG A 117 10.73 18.44 15.86
C ARG A 117 9.74 18.51 14.70
N PHE A 118 8.45 18.29 14.96
CA PHE A 118 7.39 18.32 13.96
C PHE A 118 7.03 19.74 13.55
N VAL A 119 7.05 20.68 14.50
CA VAL A 119 6.72 22.10 14.26
C VAL A 119 7.93 22.94 13.84
N GLN A 120 9.12 22.36 13.78
CA GLN A 120 10.29 23.04 13.24
C GLN A 120 10.12 23.30 11.73
N PRO A 121 10.17 24.57 11.28
CA PRO A 121 10.11 24.88 9.86
C PRO A 121 11.26 24.20 9.12
N ARG A 122 10.93 23.42 8.10
CA ARG A 122 11.91 22.94 7.13
C ARG A 122 11.83 23.86 5.92
N ASP A 123 12.94 24.51 5.60
CA ASP A 123 13.11 25.17 4.31
C ASP A 123 13.30 24.11 3.23
N ALA A 124 12.21 23.46 2.85
CA ALA A 124 12.14 22.63 1.66
C ALA A 124 11.70 23.52 0.50
N ALA A 125 12.56 23.70 -0.49
CA ALA A 125 12.15 24.32 -1.75
C ALA A 125 10.96 23.53 -2.31
N LEU A 126 9.89 24.24 -2.67
CA LEU A 126 8.73 23.61 -3.31
C LEU A 126 9.22 22.97 -4.62
N ALA A 127 9.15 21.64 -4.69
CA ALA A 127 9.70 20.83 -5.78
C ALA A 127 8.91 20.96 -7.10
N VAL A 128 8.14 22.03 -7.27
CA VAL A 128 7.20 22.18 -8.37
C VAL A 128 7.44 23.52 -9.06
N ASP A 129 8.16 23.46 -10.17
CA ASP A 129 8.37 24.56 -11.12
C ASP A 129 7.49 24.42 -12.38
N MET A 130 6.43 23.59 -12.31
CA MET A 130 5.61 23.31 -13.49
C MET A 130 4.75 24.50 -13.90
N SER A 131 4.63 24.71 -15.21
CA SER A 131 3.76 25.74 -15.77
C SER A 131 2.27 25.39 -15.55
N ARG A 132 1.43 26.42 -15.44
CA ARG A 132 -0.03 26.27 -15.24
C ARG A 132 -0.66 25.31 -16.25
N THR A 133 -0.26 25.37 -17.51
CA THR A 133 -0.82 24.53 -18.58
C THR A 133 -0.37 23.08 -18.46
N ALA A 134 0.87 22.83 -18.00
CA ALA A 134 1.36 21.48 -17.71
C ALA A 134 0.64 20.87 -16.50
N TYR A 135 0.44 21.65 -15.42
CA TYR A 135 -0.33 21.23 -14.25
C TYR A 135 -1.75 20.79 -14.65
N LEU A 136 -2.48 21.63 -15.39
CA LEU A 136 -3.86 21.30 -15.80
C LEU A 136 -3.96 20.05 -16.66
N LYS A 137 -2.98 19.79 -17.54
CA LYS A 137 -2.94 18.55 -18.33
C LYS A 137 -2.69 17.30 -17.48
N ALA A 138 -2.00 17.41 -16.36
CA ALA A 138 -1.73 16.28 -15.48
C ALA A 138 -2.99 15.81 -14.71
N PHE A 139 -3.88 16.73 -14.34
CA PHE A 139 -5.09 16.41 -13.56
C PHE A 139 -6.33 16.13 -14.42
N VAL A 140 -6.35 16.57 -15.67
CA VAL A 140 -7.47 16.31 -16.58
C VAL A 140 -7.12 15.09 -17.42
N PRO A 141 -7.79 13.93 -17.23
CA PRO A 141 -7.61 12.79 -18.12
C PRO A 141 -7.94 13.26 -19.54
N SER A 142 -6.97 13.25 -20.45
CA SER A 142 -7.27 13.56 -21.85
C SER A 142 -8.14 12.46 -22.41
N LEU A 143 -9.39 12.76 -22.74
CA LEU A 143 -10.35 11.83 -23.35
C LEU A 143 -9.99 11.43 -24.80
N GLY A 144 -8.78 11.73 -25.28
CA GLY A 144 -8.34 11.43 -26.64
C GLY A 144 -6.84 11.14 -26.68
N GLY A 145 -6.47 9.88 -26.89
CA GLY A 145 -5.08 9.43 -26.89
C GLY A 145 -4.81 8.12 -27.66
N GLN A 146 -5.67 7.74 -28.60
CA GLN A 146 -5.26 7.03 -29.81
C GLN A 146 -5.87 7.77 -30.99
N HIS A 147 -5.17 8.79 -31.48
CA HIS A 147 -5.31 9.21 -32.87
C HIS A 147 -3.91 9.20 -33.45
N ASN A 148 -3.62 8.11 -34.15
CA ASN A 148 -2.48 7.91 -35.01
C ASN A 148 -2.54 8.99 -36.10
N ALA A 149 -1.87 10.12 -35.89
CA ALA A 149 -1.45 11.00 -36.98
C ALA A 149 -0.15 10.34 -37.49
N GLY A 150 -0.22 9.47 -38.50
CA GLY A 150 -0.48 9.94 -39.84
C GLY A 150 0.74 10.73 -40.30
N ASP A 151 1.89 10.04 -40.39
CA ASP A 151 3.11 10.50 -41.03
C ASP A 151 2.81 10.78 -42.50
N GLY A 152 2.29 11.98 -42.75
CA GLY A 152 2.14 12.56 -44.08
C GLY A 152 3.52 12.97 -44.56
N GLY A 153 4.19 12.02 -45.23
CA GLY A 153 5.48 12.26 -45.88
C GLY A 153 5.40 13.43 -46.84
N VAL A 154 6.18 14.47 -46.58
CA VAL A 154 6.60 15.44 -47.58
C VAL A 154 8.06 15.81 -47.29
N GLY A 155 8.96 15.38 -48.17
CA GLY A 155 10.29 15.97 -48.27
C GLY A 155 11.43 14.96 -48.43
N ALA A 156 11.64 14.47 -49.66
CA ALA A 156 12.98 14.30 -50.25
C ALA A 156 12.88 13.65 -51.64
N ALA A 157 12.95 14.44 -52.71
CA ALA A 157 13.41 13.96 -54.02
C ALA A 157 13.90 15.14 -54.89
N GLY A 158 15.23 15.32 -54.88
CA GLY A 158 16.09 15.66 -56.03
C GLY A 158 15.75 16.84 -56.95
N SER A 159 16.58 17.88 -56.88
CA SER A 159 16.99 18.62 -58.10
C SER A 159 18.49 18.91 -58.05
N GLN A 160 19.28 18.05 -58.68
CA GLN A 160 20.58 18.43 -59.23
C GLN A 160 20.38 19.04 -60.62
N ALA A 161 21.20 20.04 -60.92
CA ALA A 161 21.80 20.37 -62.21
C ALA A 161 21.53 21.81 -62.68
N GLY A 162 22.62 22.55 -62.93
CA GLY A 162 22.64 23.72 -63.80
C GLY A 162 23.36 24.94 -63.25
N ASP A 163 24.64 24.84 -62.90
CA ASP A 163 25.53 26.03 -62.91
C ASP A 163 26.35 25.99 -64.20
N ALA A 164 25.93 26.77 -65.18
CA ALA A 164 26.72 27.13 -66.35
C ALA A 164 26.15 28.39 -67.02
N ALA A 165 27.05 29.35 -67.23
CA ALA A 165 27.03 30.48 -68.16
C ALA A 165 26.42 31.82 -67.69
N GLY A 166 27.30 32.81 -67.50
CA GLY A 166 27.28 33.99 -68.37
C GLY A 166 27.39 35.38 -67.72
N GLY A 167 28.61 35.93 -67.72
CA GLY A 167 28.91 37.27 -68.28
C GLY A 167 28.52 38.53 -67.51
N ALA A 168 29.53 39.26 -67.03
CA ALA A 168 30.00 40.54 -67.60
C ALA A 168 31.32 40.96 -66.92
#